data_AF-A0A7J6RXF2-F1
#
_entry.id   AF-A0A7J6RXF2-F1
#
_cell.length_a   1.000
_cell.length_b   1.000
_cell.length_c   1.000
_cell.angle_alpha   90.00
_cell.angle_beta   90.00
_cell.angle_gamma   90.00
#
_symmetry.space_group_name_H-M   'P 1'
#
loop_
_entity.id
_entity.type
_entity.pdbx_description
1 polymer ?
#
loop_
_entity_poly.entity_id
_entity_poly.type
_entity_poly.pdbx_seq_one_letter_code
_entity_poly.pdbx_strand_id
1 'polypeptide(L)'
;HPTFSTFVTAGGDGTFMIWDKEQKQRLKAFQNCHYPLTAAKFSTQGDMLAYAVGNDWSKGYEFAKNYPVTKILIHKVHEAEVKPKHNLGRRR
;
A
#
# COMPACT_ATOMS: atom_id res chain seq x y z
N HIS A 1 -8.07 -6.30 0.89
CA HIS A 1 -7.96 -7.39 1.88
C HIS A 1 -9.00 -8.44 1.52
N PRO A 2 -8.69 -9.74 1.61
CA PRO A 2 -9.61 -10.80 1.19
C PRO A 2 -10.89 -10.87 2.05
N THR A 3 -10.81 -10.49 3.34
CA THR A 3 -11.94 -10.58 4.27
C THR A 3 -12.54 -9.23 4.70
N PHE A 4 -11.78 -8.14 4.63
CA PHE A 4 -12.27 -6.81 5.03
C PHE A 4 -12.55 -5.99 3.76
N SER A 5 -13.54 -5.09 3.80
CA SER A 5 -13.86 -4.11 2.74
C SER A 5 -12.77 -3.03 2.56
N THR A 6 -11.52 -3.39 2.72
CA THR A 6 -10.35 -2.51 2.62
C THR A 6 -9.50 -2.86 1.41
N PHE A 7 -8.83 -1.87 0.84
CA PHE A 7 -7.97 -2.04 -0.31
C PHE A 7 -6.66 -1.28 -0.15
N VAL A 8 -5.65 -1.68 -0.91
CA VAL A 8 -4.33 -1.03 -0.93
C VAL A 8 -4.16 -0.28 -2.24
N THR A 9 -3.58 0.90 -2.16
CA THR A 9 -3.04 1.62 -3.32
C THR A 9 -1.55 1.78 -3.14
N ALA A 10 -0.80 1.68 -4.23
CA ALA A 10 0.65 1.86 -4.24
C ALA A 10 0.98 2.96 -5.26
N GLY A 11 1.93 3.84 -4.92
CA GLY A 11 2.18 5.07 -5.66
C GLY A 11 3.62 5.19 -6.19
N GLY A 12 3.77 6.02 -7.22
CA GLY A 12 5.07 6.39 -7.79
C GLY A 12 5.93 7.24 -6.84
N ASP A 13 5.34 7.76 -5.76
CA ASP A 13 6.03 8.44 -4.67
C ASP A 13 6.68 7.48 -3.66
N GLY A 14 6.59 6.17 -3.88
CA GLY A 14 7.14 5.16 -2.99
C GLY A 14 6.32 4.96 -1.72
N THR A 15 5.04 5.32 -1.77
CA THR A 15 4.11 5.13 -0.67
C THR A 15 3.04 4.09 -1.02
N PHE A 16 2.61 3.32 -0.03
CA PHE A 16 1.36 2.57 -0.13
C PHE A 16 0.41 2.95 1.00
N MET A 17 -0.88 2.92 0.69
CA MET A 17 -1.94 3.35 1.59
C MET A 17 -3.01 2.27 1.66
N ILE A 18 -3.50 2.02 2.87
CA ILE A 18 -4.62 1.12 3.13
C ILE A 18 -5.85 1.99 3.37
N TRP A 19 -6.91 1.66 2.65
CA TRP A 19 -8.16 2.40 2.60
C TRP A 19 -9.33 1.57 3.05
N ASP A 20 -10.28 2.22 3.69
CA ASP A 20 -11.62 1.71 3.93
C ASP A 20 -12.55 2.17 2.80
N LYS A 21 -13.08 1.22 2.03
CA LYS A 21 -13.97 1.50 0.90
C LYS A 21 -15.31 2.06 1.37
N GLU A 22 -15.86 1.53 2.47
CA GLU A 22 -17.20 1.87 2.94
C GLU A 22 -17.21 3.23 3.60
N GLN A 23 -16.21 3.51 4.43
CA GLN A 23 -16.09 4.80 5.13
C GLN A 23 -15.32 5.85 4.34
N LYS A 24 -14.80 5.51 3.15
CA LYS A 24 -14.08 6.42 2.24
C LYS A 24 -12.92 7.14 2.95
N GLN A 25 -12.23 6.42 3.84
CA GLN A 25 -11.16 6.99 4.66
C GLN A 25 -9.86 6.20 4.52
N ARG A 26 -8.75 6.89 4.76
CA ARG A 26 -7.44 6.27 4.86
C ARG A 26 -7.26 5.67 6.25
N LEU A 27 -6.95 4.38 6.32
CA LEU A 27 -6.66 3.69 7.59
C LEU A 27 -5.19 3.84 7.99
N LYS A 28 -4.28 3.66 7.03
CA LYS A 28 -2.83 3.73 7.26
C LYS A 28 -2.08 4.15 5.99
N ALA A 29 -0.96 4.83 6.17
CA ALA A 29 -0.01 5.15 5.11
C ALA A 29 1.39 4.67 5.52
N PHE A 30 2.13 4.15 4.55
CA PHE A 30 3.49 3.65 4.69
C PHE A 30 4.38 4.35 3.66
N GLN A 31 5.47 4.98 4.11
CA GLN A 31 6.28 5.90 3.30
C GLN A 31 7.76 5.50 3.21
N ASN A 32 8.07 4.21 3.38
CA ASN A 32 9.45 3.78 3.65
C ASN A 32 10.23 3.27 2.43
N CYS A 33 9.66 3.35 1.21
CA CYS A 33 10.23 2.63 0.07
C CYS A 33 11.19 3.46 -0.78
N HIS A 34 11.20 4.79 -0.63
CA HIS A 34 12.05 5.79 -1.35
C HIS A 34 12.00 5.76 -2.89
N TYR A 35 11.39 4.74 -3.48
CA TYR A 35 11.26 4.48 -4.91
C TYR A 35 9.82 4.03 -5.22
N PRO A 36 9.33 4.25 -6.46
CA PRO A 36 8.00 3.88 -6.93
C PRO A 36 7.62 2.45 -6.59
N LEU A 37 6.34 2.29 -6.28
CA LEU A 37 5.73 0.98 -6.13
C LEU A 37 4.98 0.62 -7.39
N THR A 38 5.44 -0.43 -8.08
CA THR A 38 4.89 -0.84 -9.38
C THR A 38 3.74 -1.84 -9.24
N ALA A 39 3.70 -2.58 -8.13
CA ALA A 39 2.64 -3.54 -7.84
C ALA A 39 2.48 -3.73 -6.33
N ALA A 40 1.26 -4.04 -5.88
CA ALA A 40 0.98 -4.46 -4.52
C ALA A 40 -0.21 -5.43 -4.49
N LYS A 41 -0.13 -6.48 -3.64
CA LYS A 41 -1.19 -7.47 -3.49
C LYS A 41 -1.18 -8.12 -2.12
N PHE A 42 -2.36 -8.30 -1.53
CA PHE A 42 -2.53 -9.09 -0.31
C PHE A 42 -2.37 -10.59 -0.60
N SER A 43 -1.88 -11.35 0.39
CA SER A 43 -1.98 -12.80 0.40
C SER A 43 -3.45 -13.22 0.37
N THR A 44 -3.71 -14.47 0.00
CA THR A 44 -5.05 -15.06 0.02
C THR A 44 -5.67 -15.05 1.42
N GLN A 45 -4.84 -15.16 2.47
CA GLN A 45 -5.27 -15.09 3.87
C GLN A 45 -5.37 -13.65 4.39
N GLY A 46 -4.71 -12.68 3.74
CA GLY A 46 -4.72 -11.27 4.11
C GLY A 46 -3.69 -10.87 5.18
N ASP A 47 -2.95 -11.84 5.73
CA ASP A 47 -1.91 -11.66 6.75
C ASP A 47 -0.58 -11.10 6.20
N MET A 48 -0.43 -11.03 4.88
CA MET A 48 0.74 -10.47 4.22
C MET A 48 0.35 -9.55 3.06
N LEU A 49 1.18 -8.54 2.84
CA LEU A 49 1.11 -7.65 1.69
C LEU A 49 2.45 -7.70 0.97
N ALA A 50 2.45 -8.21 -0.25
CA ALA A 50 3.60 -8.16 -1.14
C ALA A 50 3.55 -6.87 -1.96
N TYR A 51 4.67 -6.18 -2.11
CA TYR A 51 4.78 -4.99 -2.95
C TYR A 51 6.15 -4.94 -3.65
N ALA A 52 6.14 -4.46 -4.90
CA ALA A 52 7.33 -4.34 -5.73
C ALA A 52 7.82 -2.90 -5.74
N VAL A 53 9.08 -2.71 -5.37
CA VAL A 53 9.79 -1.43 -5.40
C VAL A 53 10.71 -1.40 -6.61
N GLY A 54 10.53 -0.45 -7.51
CA GLY A 54 11.32 -0.37 -8.74
C GLY A 54 10.96 0.81 -9.61
N ASN A 55 11.44 0.79 -10.85
CA ASN A 55 11.14 1.82 -11.83
C ASN A 55 9.76 1.58 -12.46
N ASP A 56 8.89 2.58 -12.44
CA ASP A 56 7.56 2.58 -13.07
C ASP A 56 7.51 3.35 -14.40
N TRP A 57 8.66 3.83 -14.87
CA TRP A 57 8.85 4.65 -16.07
C TRP A 57 8.24 6.06 -16.01
N SER A 58 7.72 6.49 -14.86
CA SER A 58 7.07 7.79 -14.68
C SER A 58 7.96 9.00 -15.02
N LYS A 59 9.29 8.82 -14.98
CA LYS A 59 10.30 9.85 -15.31
C LYS A 59 11.08 9.57 -16.60
N GLY A 60 10.70 8.56 -17.38
CA GLY A 60 11.31 8.24 -18.66
C GLY A 60 12.73 7.63 -18.60
N TYR A 61 13.36 7.53 -19.78
CA TYR A 61 14.56 6.70 -19.99
C TYR A 61 15.78 7.17 -19.19
N GLU A 62 15.95 8.47 -18.96
CA GLU A 62 17.12 9.04 -18.29
C GLU A 62 17.20 8.57 -16.84
N PHE A 63 16.06 8.57 -16.16
CA PHE A 63 15.96 8.12 -14.78
C PHE A 63 16.06 6.59 -14.67
N ALA A 64 15.70 5.85 -15.72
CA ALA A 64 15.74 4.39 -15.71
C ALA A 64 17.15 3.81 -15.64
N LYS A 65 18.15 4.48 -16.23
CA LYS A 65 19.52 3.97 -16.35
C LYS A 65 20.21 3.71 -15.01
N ASN A 66 19.89 4.53 -14.00
CA ASN A 66 20.54 4.49 -12.69
C ASN A 66 19.57 4.06 -11.58
N TYR A 67 18.51 3.33 -11.92
CA TYR A 67 17.59 2.84 -10.91
C TYR A 67 18.26 1.77 -10.04
N PRO A 68 18.02 1.74 -8.71
CA PRO A 68 18.41 0.61 -7.91
C PRO A 68 17.73 -0.68 -8.39
N VAL A 69 18.33 -1.81 -8.01
CA VAL A 69 17.75 -3.13 -8.25
C VAL A 69 16.32 -3.19 -7.73
N THR A 70 15.40 -3.67 -8.58
CA THR A 70 14.01 -3.94 -8.24
C THR A 70 13.93 -4.96 -7.10
N LYS A 71 13.12 -4.68 -6.09
CA LYS A 71 12.92 -5.56 -4.93
C LYS A 71 11.46 -5.91 -4.78
N ILE A 72 11.18 -7.14 -4.36
CA ILE A 72 9.87 -7.52 -3.84
C ILE A 72 10.02 -7.58 -2.32
N LEU A 73 9.16 -6.84 -1.63
CA LEU A 73 9.14 -6.76 -0.18
C LEU A 73 7.82 -7.32 0.33
N ILE A 74 7.85 -7.87 1.54
CA ILE A 74 6.68 -8.40 2.21
C ILE A 74 6.48 -7.62 3.50
N HIS A 75 5.30 -7.06 3.67
CA HIS A 75 4.83 -6.47 4.92
C HIS A 75 3.89 -7.45 5.60
N LYS A 76 4.18 -7.80 6.86
CA LYS A 76 3.25 -8.56 7.69
C LYS A 76 2.10 -7.65 8.08
N VAL A 77 0.89 -8.01 7.68
CA VAL A 77 -0.31 -7.20 7.90
C VAL A 77 -0.82 -7.46 9.31
N HIS A 78 -0.94 -6.39 10.10
CA HIS A 78 -1.59 -6.45 11.39
C HIS A 78 -3.06 -6.03 11.26
N GLU A 79 -3.98 -6.68 11.98
CA GLU A 79 -5.41 -6.34 11.92
C GLU A 79 -5.68 -4.85 12.17
N ALA A 80 -4.93 -4.22 13.08
CA ALA A 80 -5.07 -2.79 13.40
C ALA A 80 -4.84 -1.86 12.20
N GLU A 81 -4.19 -2.34 11.13
CA GLU A 81 -3.88 -1.58 9.91
C GLU A 81 -4.99 -1.72 8.85
N VAL A 82 -5.73 -2.83 8.86
CA VAL A 82 -6.70 -3.21 7.82
C VAL A 82 -8.14 -3.31 8.30
N LYS A 83 -8.39 -3.29 9.62
CA LYS A 83 -9.74 -3.35 10.18
C LYS A 83 -10.39 -1.97 10.13
N PRO A 84 -11.59 -1.84 9.53
CA PRO A 84 -12.39 -0.62 9.57
C PRO A 84 -12.57 -0.09 10.99
N LYS A 85 -12.37 1.22 11.18
CA LYS A 85 -12.60 1.88 12.47
C LYS A 85 -14.02 2.45 12.46
N HIS A 86 -14.97 1.76 13.08
CA HIS A 86 -16.27 2.36 13.34
C HIS A 86 -16.09 3.47 14.40
N ASN A 87 -16.20 4.72 13.96
CA ASN A 87 -16.39 5.83 14.88
C ASN A 87 -17.78 5.66 15.51
N LEU A 88 -17.83 5.01 16.68
CA LEU A 88 -19.01 5.02 17.53
C LEU A 88 -19.25 6.48 17.96
N GLY A 89 -20.06 7.18 17.17
CA GLY A 89 -20.69 8.46 17.48
C GLY A 89 -19.79 9.52 18.10
N ARG A 90 -19.31 10.46 17.28
CA ARG A 90 -19.15 11.83 17.78
C ARG A 90 -20.57 12.37 17.98
N ARG A 91 -21.18 12.06 19.13
CA ARG A 91 -22.42 12.70 19.59
C ARG A 91 -22.13 14.21 19.60
N ARG A 92 -22.76 14.93 18.67
CA ARG A 92 -22.93 16.38 18.78
C ARG A 92 -24.08 16.65 19.73
#